data_AF-W9WW86-F1
#
_entry.id   AF-W9WW86-F1
#
_cell.length_a   1.000
_cell.length_b   1.000
_cell.length_c   1.000
_cell.angle_alpha   90.00
_cell.angle_beta   90.00
_cell.angle_gamma   90.00
#
_symmetry.space_group_name_H-M   'P 1'
#
loop_
_entity.id
_entity.type
_entity.pdbx_description
1 polymer ?
#
loop_
_entity_poly.entity_id
_entity_poly.type
_entity_poly.pdbx_seq_one_letter_code
_entity_poly.pdbx_strand_id
1 'polypeptide(L)'
;MDETPLSGGSHPPNGTHLADRVAVDLNGAMAGPINEGIGGAINGSTFVTSVPVMSDLNGYPQLPDATFGSMALPINGMQPEMFVMQPQQPISADEIALYDRQIRLWGMQVQEKLRHANVLLIGMKGLGCEIAKNLVLAGVGVLTILDHEVVTEEDLGTQFFVSEAQIGQNRAQATLAELQKLNPRVEVYTDPNAAVTKDPEYFQNFDITIATGLIMDVLGTINMACRMYGRKFYAADTHGMYGYIFDDLIIHDFVIERQQRNKPTKVGDMETSTKCVTAVESKKENEKIMEMITYQETYSPIPLANLSPLPARVRNTRRSRTKVTPLLSCLRALFDFQGQMGGRLPGHNRADLELFTRLANQKHLELSLPLETLRSDFLRAFLQNLGSEISPVVAFLGGYLAQDVINVLGQKEQPLQNWLLFDGEDFTATQFSIHPINEDAMKMMNTNGAVMMPEVASMERTVPVA
;
A
#
# COMPACT_ATOMS: atom_id res chain seq x y z
N MET A 1 10.57 -28.71 -63.39
CA MET A 1 10.28 -29.96 -62.66
C MET A 1 9.67 -29.66 -61.29
N ASP A 2 8.36 -29.48 -61.13
CA ASP A 2 7.37 -28.87 -62.03
C ASP A 2 6.20 -28.34 -61.20
N GLU A 3 5.62 -27.30 -61.77
CA GLU A 3 4.27 -26.74 -61.73
C GLU A 3 3.15 -27.35 -60.85
N THR A 4 2.27 -26.44 -60.43
CA THR A 4 0.86 -26.60 -59.99
C THR A 4 -0.04 -26.94 -61.23
N PRO A 5 -1.41 -26.85 -61.29
CA PRO A 5 -2.43 -26.38 -60.34
C PRO A 5 -3.84 -27.11 -60.42
N LEU A 6 -4.92 -26.45 -59.92
CA LEU A 6 -6.37 -26.59 -60.29
C LEU A 6 -7.16 -27.87 -59.88
N SER A 7 -8.51 -27.93 -59.80
CA SER A 7 -9.59 -26.93 -59.47
C SER A 7 -11.00 -27.59 -59.47
N GLY A 8 -11.94 -27.10 -58.63
CA GLY A 8 -13.41 -27.28 -58.76
C GLY A 8 -13.99 -28.68 -58.40
N GLY A 9 -15.28 -28.86 -58.03
CA GLY A 9 -16.35 -27.89 -57.73
C GLY A 9 -17.74 -28.38 -58.18
N SER A 10 -18.72 -28.54 -57.27
CA SER A 10 -20.17 -28.56 -57.58
C SER A 10 -21.09 -28.54 -56.33
N HIS A 11 -22.28 -27.96 -56.51
CA HIS A 11 -23.40 -27.71 -55.57
C HIS A 11 -24.72 -28.01 -56.35
N PRO A 12 -25.96 -27.81 -55.83
CA PRO A 12 -26.45 -27.67 -54.44
C PRO A 12 -27.38 -28.89 -54.16
N PRO A 13 -28.69 -28.84 -53.82
CA PRO A 13 -29.53 -28.01 -52.92
C PRO A 13 -30.21 -28.90 -51.82
N ASN A 14 -31.32 -28.62 -51.11
CA ASN A 14 -32.26 -27.47 -51.04
C ASN A 14 -32.98 -27.40 -49.66
N GLY A 15 -33.35 -26.19 -49.21
CA GLY A 15 -34.48 -25.92 -48.28
C GLY A 15 -34.33 -26.30 -46.79
N THR A 16 -34.92 -25.60 -45.81
CA THR A 16 -35.73 -24.34 -45.78
C THR A 16 -35.78 -23.76 -44.36
N HIS A 17 -35.81 -22.42 -44.22
CA HIS A 17 -36.49 -21.55 -43.21
C HIS A 17 -36.60 -21.98 -41.72
N LEU A 18 -36.52 -21.11 -40.70
CA LEU A 18 -36.94 -19.70 -40.57
C LEU A 18 -36.00 -18.90 -39.63
N ALA A 19 -36.14 -17.58 -39.63
CA ALA A 19 -35.53 -16.66 -38.66
C ALA A 19 -36.58 -16.12 -37.69
N ASP A 20 -36.16 -15.61 -36.53
CA ASP A 20 -36.75 -14.37 -36.02
C ASP A 20 -35.81 -13.60 -35.07
N ARG A 21 -35.92 -12.27 -35.10
CA ARG A 21 -35.27 -11.30 -34.20
C ARG A 21 -36.37 -10.48 -33.55
N VAL A 22 -36.30 -10.26 -32.23
CA VAL A 22 -37.07 -9.18 -31.58
C VAL A 22 -36.13 -8.39 -30.67
N ALA A 23 -36.21 -7.06 -30.77
CA ALA A 23 -35.44 -6.11 -29.98
C ALA A 23 -36.13 -5.81 -28.63
N VAL A 24 -35.36 -5.32 -27.67
CA VAL A 24 -35.89 -4.76 -26.42
C VAL A 24 -35.87 -3.24 -26.54
N ASP A 25 -37.01 -2.60 -26.31
CA ASP A 25 -37.18 -1.15 -26.36
C ASP A 25 -37.19 -0.53 -24.95
N LEU A 26 -36.92 0.78 -24.86
CA LEU A 26 -36.73 1.53 -23.63
C LEU A 26 -37.87 2.54 -23.37
N ASN A 27 -38.04 2.88 -22.09
CA ASN A 27 -38.86 3.95 -21.52
C ASN A 27 -40.33 3.63 -21.18
N GLY A 28 -40.72 3.99 -19.95
CA GLY A 28 -42.10 3.93 -19.45
C GLY A 28 -42.17 4.37 -17.99
N ALA A 29 -42.30 5.67 -17.73
CA ALA A 29 -42.59 6.22 -16.41
C ALA A 29 -44.07 6.63 -16.33
N MET A 30 -44.70 6.49 -15.14
CA MET A 30 -45.62 7.47 -14.50
C MET A 30 -46.48 6.86 -13.38
N ALA A 31 -46.61 7.63 -12.29
CA ALA A 31 -47.75 7.78 -11.35
C ALA A 31 -48.47 6.57 -10.69
N GLY A 32 -48.77 6.71 -9.39
CA GLY A 32 -49.63 5.80 -8.61
C GLY A 32 -51.13 6.12 -8.71
N PRO A 33 -51.98 5.50 -7.85
CA PRO A 33 -52.65 6.29 -6.81
C PRO A 33 -52.76 5.57 -5.44
N ILE A 34 -53.71 6.01 -4.58
CA ILE A 34 -53.68 5.98 -3.10
C ILE A 34 -54.98 5.36 -2.52
N ASN A 35 -54.96 4.87 -1.26
CA ASN A 35 -56.11 4.64 -0.34
C ASN A 35 -57.03 3.40 -0.65
N GLU A 36 -57.71 2.67 0.26
CA GLU A 36 -58.10 2.73 1.72
C GLU A 36 -58.14 1.32 2.38
N GLY A 37 -58.31 1.07 3.70
CA GLY A 37 -58.35 1.99 4.86
C GLY A 37 -59.03 1.51 6.18
N ILE A 38 -59.23 0.21 6.47
CA ILE A 38 -59.92 -0.29 7.72
C ILE A 38 -58.92 -1.05 8.62
N GLY A 39 -58.84 -0.90 9.95
CA GLY A 39 -59.52 0.02 10.88
C GLY A 39 -59.59 -0.58 12.30
N GLY A 40 -58.97 0.06 13.31
CA GLY A 40 -58.98 -0.43 14.70
C GLY A 40 -58.07 0.36 15.66
N ALA A 41 -58.64 1.32 16.39
CA ALA A 41 -57.96 2.09 17.45
C ALA A 41 -57.75 1.20 18.72
N ILE A 42 -56.91 1.54 19.72
CA ILE A 42 -57.07 2.68 20.64
C ILE A 42 -55.82 2.95 21.53
N ASN A 43 -55.76 4.19 22.04
CA ASN A 43 -55.05 4.69 23.24
C ASN A 43 -53.51 4.75 23.23
N GLY A 44 -53.01 5.97 23.05
CA GLY A 44 -51.59 6.30 23.18
C GLY A 44 -51.12 6.61 24.60
N SER A 45 -49.82 6.91 24.67
CA SER A 45 -49.23 7.81 25.65
C SER A 45 -47.82 8.22 25.21
N THR A 46 -47.46 9.46 25.51
CA THR A 46 -46.15 10.06 25.24
C THR A 46 -45.02 9.30 25.96
N PHE A 47 -43.97 8.87 25.25
CA PHE A 47 -42.80 8.29 25.90
C PHE A 47 -41.82 9.37 26.35
N VAL A 48 -41.60 9.42 27.66
CA VAL A 48 -40.64 10.30 28.35
C VAL A 48 -39.38 9.50 28.65
N THR A 49 -38.22 10.16 28.60
CA THR A 49 -36.92 9.60 28.98
C THR A 49 -36.87 9.21 30.46
N SER A 50 -36.47 7.97 30.77
CA SER A 50 -36.06 7.60 32.13
C SER A 50 -35.05 6.45 32.14
N VAL A 51 -34.07 6.55 33.04
CA VAL A 51 -33.00 5.58 33.29
C VAL A 51 -33.38 4.73 34.51
N PRO A 52 -33.12 3.40 34.52
CA PRO A 52 -33.08 2.61 35.75
C PRO A 52 -31.63 2.40 36.22
N VAL A 53 -31.39 2.62 37.52
CA VAL A 53 -30.14 2.29 38.23
C VAL A 53 -30.42 1.18 39.24
N MET A 54 -29.59 0.14 39.27
CA MET A 54 -29.40 -0.83 40.37
C MET A 54 -28.00 -1.45 40.16
N SER A 55 -26.94 -1.13 40.91
CA SER A 55 -26.67 -1.30 42.36
C SER A 55 -26.16 -2.72 42.75
N ASP A 56 -24.82 -2.83 42.72
CA ASP A 56 -23.92 -3.58 43.61
C ASP A 56 -24.06 -5.09 43.85
N LEU A 57 -23.00 -5.81 43.46
CA LEU A 57 -22.50 -7.01 44.16
C LEU A 57 -20.98 -7.14 43.93
N ASN A 58 -20.21 -6.31 44.64
CA ASN A 58 -18.73 -6.34 44.62
C ASN A 58 -18.18 -7.46 45.51
N GLY A 59 -17.22 -8.22 45.00
CA GLY A 59 -16.60 -9.37 45.67
C GLY A 59 -15.09 -9.28 45.86
N TYR A 60 -14.52 -8.07 45.95
CA TYR A 60 -13.08 -7.85 46.16
C TYR A 60 -12.79 -6.96 47.36
N PRO A 61 -11.74 -7.25 48.16
CA PRO A 61 -11.41 -6.47 49.36
C PRO A 61 -10.75 -5.13 48.99
N GLN A 62 -11.19 -4.06 49.66
CA GLN A 62 -10.59 -2.73 49.62
C GLN A 62 -9.29 -2.70 50.43
N LEU A 63 -8.18 -2.25 49.83
CA LEU A 63 -6.93 -1.84 50.48
C LEU A 63 -6.40 -0.58 49.78
N PRO A 64 -5.54 0.22 50.44
CA PRO A 64 -5.80 1.65 50.57
C PRO A 64 -5.18 2.54 49.49
N ASP A 65 -5.69 3.77 49.47
CA ASP A 65 -5.21 4.93 48.73
C ASP A 65 -3.68 5.08 48.79
N ALA A 66 -3.04 4.94 47.63
CA ALA A 66 -1.60 4.97 47.46
C ALA A 66 -1.22 5.86 46.27
N THR A 67 -0.49 6.92 46.61
CA THR A 67 0.11 7.94 45.74
C THR A 67 0.65 7.45 44.40
N PHE A 68 0.47 8.28 43.37
CA PHE A 68 1.17 8.25 42.08
C PHE A 68 2.61 7.75 42.19
N GLY A 69 2.88 6.55 41.66
CA GLY A 69 4.21 5.97 41.60
C GLY A 69 4.20 4.46 41.33
N SER A 70 4.86 4.05 40.25
CA SER A 70 5.22 2.65 39.96
C SER A 70 4.12 1.58 40.02
N MET A 71 3.32 1.46 38.95
CA MET A 71 2.85 0.16 38.46
C MET A 71 2.80 0.16 36.93
N ALA A 72 3.81 -0.43 36.29
CA ALA A 72 3.77 -0.72 34.86
C ALA A 72 2.99 -2.02 34.64
N LEU A 73 1.88 -1.95 33.89
CA LEU A 73 1.21 -3.16 33.40
C LEU A 73 2.06 -3.75 32.26
N PRO A 74 2.28 -5.08 32.21
CA PRO A 74 3.06 -5.70 31.16
C PRO A 74 2.29 -5.67 29.84
N ILE A 75 2.76 -4.86 28.89
CA ILE A 75 2.22 -4.82 27.53
C ILE A 75 2.58 -6.13 26.81
N ASN A 76 1.59 -6.73 26.14
CA ASN A 76 1.65 -8.05 25.51
C ASN A 76 2.96 -8.30 24.71
N GLY A 77 3.86 -9.10 25.29
CA GLY A 77 5.04 -9.63 24.61
C GLY A 77 6.22 -8.66 24.43
N MET A 78 6.11 -7.39 24.84
CA MET A 78 7.20 -6.42 24.72
C MET A 78 8.00 -6.36 26.02
N GLN A 79 9.32 -6.62 25.95
CA GLN A 79 10.20 -6.38 27.10
C GLN A 79 10.29 -4.87 27.38
N PRO A 80 10.12 -4.40 28.64
CA PRO A 80 10.11 -2.95 28.95
C PRO A 80 11.39 -2.20 28.58
N GLU A 81 12.50 -2.91 28.37
CA GLU A 81 13.81 -2.34 28.05
C GLU A 81 13.98 -1.95 26.57
N MET A 82 13.07 -2.36 25.67
CA MET A 82 13.18 -2.15 24.20
C MET A 82 13.05 -0.69 23.72
N PHE A 83 12.84 0.29 24.61
CA PHE A 83 12.57 1.69 24.22
C PHE A 83 13.37 2.74 25.00
N VAL A 84 14.48 2.36 25.64
CA VAL A 84 15.41 3.33 26.24
C VAL A 84 16.40 3.81 25.17
N MET A 85 16.00 4.81 24.37
CA MET A 85 16.96 5.50 23.49
C MET A 85 18.12 6.05 24.33
N GLN A 86 19.33 5.54 24.09
CA GLN A 86 20.52 5.97 24.82
C GLN A 86 20.87 7.44 24.47
N PRO A 87 21.43 8.22 25.41
CA PRO A 87 21.82 9.60 25.15
C PRO A 87 22.84 9.70 24.01
N GLN A 88 22.54 10.58 23.05
CA GLN A 88 23.17 10.64 21.73
C GLN A 88 24.69 10.84 21.77
N GLN A 89 25.39 10.07 20.93
CA GLN A 89 26.75 10.38 20.51
C GLN A 89 26.74 10.83 19.04
N PRO A 90 27.53 11.87 18.67
CA PRO A 90 27.68 12.26 17.27
C PRO A 90 28.24 11.09 16.45
N ILE A 91 27.91 11.03 15.16
CA ILE A 91 28.38 9.98 14.25
C ILE A 91 29.89 9.80 14.42
N SER A 92 30.29 8.60 14.86
CA SER A 92 31.69 8.27 15.13
C SER A 92 32.52 8.30 13.85
N ALA A 93 33.83 8.55 13.95
CA ALA A 93 34.72 8.55 12.79
C ALA A 93 34.65 7.22 12.00
N ASP A 94 34.46 6.11 12.70
CA ASP A 94 34.31 4.77 12.12
C ASP A 94 32.96 4.60 11.38
N GLU A 95 31.88 5.21 11.87
CA GLU A 95 30.59 5.27 11.14
C GLU A 95 30.71 6.15 9.89
N ILE A 96 31.37 7.31 9.98
CA ILE A 96 31.62 8.17 8.81
C ILE A 96 32.42 7.41 7.76
N ALA A 97 33.43 6.63 8.17
CA ALA A 97 34.24 5.82 7.27
C ALA A 97 33.44 4.65 6.65
N LEU A 98 32.60 3.96 7.44
CA LEU A 98 31.73 2.89 6.94
C LEU A 98 30.72 3.41 5.90
N TYR A 99 30.05 4.51 6.23
CA TYR A 99 28.99 5.10 5.42
C TYR A 99 29.52 6.15 4.41
N ASP A 100 30.83 6.27 4.20
CA ASP A 100 31.43 7.32 3.34
C ASP A 100 30.80 7.38 1.95
N ARG A 101 30.58 6.21 1.31
CA ARG A 101 30.00 6.13 -0.05
C ARG A 101 28.54 6.60 -0.11
N GLN A 102 27.73 6.27 0.89
CA GLN A 102 26.32 6.64 0.93
C GLN A 102 26.12 8.08 1.45
N ILE A 103 26.97 8.54 2.37
CA ILE A 103 27.06 9.96 2.79
C ILE A 103 27.43 10.85 1.59
N ARG A 104 28.27 10.39 0.66
CA ARG A 104 28.55 11.12 -0.60
C ARG A 104 27.34 11.19 -1.54
N LEU A 105 26.38 10.27 -1.44
CA LEU A 105 25.18 10.24 -2.26
C LEU A 105 24.09 11.16 -1.69
N TRP A 106 23.66 10.93 -0.45
CA TRP A 106 22.52 11.65 0.17
C TRP A 106 22.90 12.75 1.18
N GLY A 107 24.17 12.79 1.61
CA GLY A 107 24.69 13.77 2.56
C GLY A 107 24.51 13.37 4.03
N MET A 108 25.37 13.92 4.89
CA MET A 108 25.44 13.57 6.32
C MET A 108 24.11 13.74 7.07
N GLN A 109 23.33 14.77 6.72
CA GLN A 109 22.02 15.04 7.33
C GLN A 109 21.01 13.90 7.10
N VAL A 110 21.04 13.24 5.93
CA VAL A 110 20.17 12.09 5.66
C VAL A 110 20.64 10.89 6.48
N GLN A 111 21.96 10.66 6.56
CA GLN A 111 22.50 9.58 7.38
C GLN A 111 22.13 9.73 8.87
N GLU A 112 22.15 10.95 9.39
CA GLU A 112 21.74 11.20 10.77
C GLU A 112 20.23 10.97 10.97
N LYS A 113 19.38 11.34 10.01
CA LYS A 113 17.94 10.99 10.07
C LYS A 113 17.73 9.47 10.05
N LEU A 114 18.47 8.73 9.21
CA LEU A 114 18.40 7.25 9.18
C LEU A 114 18.74 6.64 10.54
N ARG A 115 19.83 7.08 11.19
CA ARG A 115 20.26 6.60 12.53
C ARG A 115 19.22 6.82 13.64
N HIS A 116 18.25 7.71 13.44
CA HIS A 116 17.17 7.98 14.40
C HIS A 116 15.84 7.29 14.02
N ALA A 117 15.73 6.68 12.85
CA ALA A 117 14.49 6.08 12.38
C ALA A 117 14.22 4.72 13.07
N ASN A 118 13.01 4.55 13.58
CA ASN A 118 12.49 3.25 14.02
C ASN A 118 11.52 2.67 12.98
N VAL A 119 11.86 1.53 12.39
CA VAL A 119 11.08 0.88 11.33
C VAL A 119 10.51 -0.45 11.81
N LEU A 120 9.21 -0.66 11.57
CA LEU A 120 8.56 -1.96 11.70
C LEU A 120 8.49 -2.62 10.32
N LEU A 121 8.96 -3.85 10.22
CA LEU A 121 8.79 -4.72 9.05
C LEU A 121 7.93 -5.92 9.44
N ILE A 122 6.83 -6.13 8.74
CA ILE A 122 5.90 -7.24 8.97
C ILE A 122 6.02 -8.25 7.82
N GLY A 123 6.27 -9.51 8.18
CA GLY A 123 6.55 -10.61 7.25
C GLY A 123 8.04 -10.70 6.90
N MET A 124 8.61 -11.89 7.07
CA MET A 124 10.05 -12.15 6.98
C MET A 124 10.39 -13.26 5.96
N LYS A 125 9.58 -13.35 4.89
CA LYS A 125 9.86 -14.13 3.67
C LYS A 125 10.91 -13.41 2.79
N GLY A 126 11.11 -13.83 1.54
CA GLY A 126 12.14 -13.29 0.64
C GLY A 126 12.01 -11.80 0.35
N LEU A 127 10.78 -11.27 0.21
CA LEU A 127 10.58 -9.81 0.05
C LEU A 127 11.01 -9.04 1.31
N GLY A 128 10.57 -9.50 2.49
CA GLY A 128 11.01 -8.93 3.78
C GLY A 128 12.52 -9.05 3.98
N CYS A 129 13.12 -10.16 3.57
CA CYS A 129 14.57 -10.42 3.60
C CYS A 129 15.38 -9.38 2.83
N GLU A 130 14.94 -9.06 1.61
CA GLU A 130 15.55 -8.02 0.78
C GLU A 130 15.39 -6.61 1.39
N ILE A 131 14.19 -6.28 1.87
CA ILE A 131 13.93 -4.98 2.53
C ILE A 131 14.80 -4.84 3.79
N ALA A 132 14.79 -5.82 4.69
CA ALA A 132 15.55 -5.84 5.93
C ALA A 132 17.06 -5.68 5.68
N LYS A 133 17.61 -6.46 4.75
CA LYS A 133 19.02 -6.36 4.33
C LYS A 133 19.37 -4.93 3.92
N ASN A 134 18.57 -4.32 3.04
CA ASN A 134 18.87 -3.00 2.50
C ASN A 134 18.76 -1.89 3.57
N LEU A 135 17.75 -1.95 4.45
CA LEU A 135 17.60 -0.97 5.56
C LEU A 135 18.72 -1.09 6.60
N VAL A 136 19.10 -2.31 6.97
CA VAL A 136 20.19 -2.55 7.95
C VAL A 136 21.55 -2.12 7.39
N LEU A 137 21.82 -2.39 6.10
CA LEU A 137 23.03 -1.89 5.45
C LEU A 137 23.05 -0.36 5.31
N ALA A 138 21.90 0.27 5.05
CA ALA A 138 21.79 1.73 5.04
C ALA A 138 21.99 2.38 6.42
N GLY A 139 21.85 1.62 7.50
CA GLY A 139 22.06 2.09 8.87
C GLY A 139 20.88 2.88 9.42
N VAL A 140 19.66 2.32 9.30
CA VAL A 140 18.51 2.75 10.12
C VAL A 140 18.82 2.57 11.61
N GLY A 141 18.21 3.35 12.50
CA GLY A 141 18.46 3.25 13.95
C GLY A 141 17.98 1.91 14.51
N VAL A 142 16.70 1.63 14.34
CA VAL A 142 16.03 0.43 14.86
C VAL A 142 15.22 -0.24 13.76
N LEU A 143 15.31 -1.58 13.67
CA LEU A 143 14.46 -2.42 12.84
C LEU A 143 13.78 -3.50 13.70
N THR A 144 12.47 -3.41 13.87
CA THR A 144 11.67 -4.46 14.49
C THR A 144 11.04 -5.34 13.41
N ILE A 145 11.30 -6.65 13.45
CA ILE A 145 10.70 -7.65 12.56
C ILE A 145 9.54 -8.33 13.26
N LEU A 146 8.33 -8.21 12.73
CA LEU A 146 7.15 -8.91 13.18
C LEU A 146 6.79 -10.01 12.19
N ASP A 147 6.98 -11.26 12.60
CA ASP A 147 6.50 -12.43 11.86
C ASP A 147 6.16 -13.55 12.83
N HIS A 148 4.99 -14.14 12.67
CA HIS A 148 4.45 -15.22 13.49
C HIS A 148 4.64 -16.60 12.88
N GLU A 149 4.96 -16.67 11.59
CA GLU A 149 5.12 -17.93 10.88
C GLU A 149 6.47 -18.58 11.19
N VAL A 150 6.54 -19.88 10.89
CA VAL A 150 7.77 -20.68 11.01
C VAL A 150 8.46 -20.80 9.65
N VAL A 151 9.77 -20.97 9.68
CA VAL A 151 10.58 -21.28 8.49
C VAL A 151 10.09 -22.60 7.88
N THR A 152 9.73 -22.57 6.60
CA THR A 152 9.38 -23.73 5.79
C THR A 152 10.47 -24.02 4.75
N GLU A 153 10.36 -25.15 4.04
CA GLU A 153 11.26 -25.46 2.91
C GLU A 153 11.15 -24.44 1.76
N GLU A 154 9.96 -23.84 1.57
CA GLU A 154 9.74 -22.83 0.51
C GLU A 154 10.53 -21.55 0.77
N ASP A 155 10.69 -21.15 2.03
CA ASP A 155 11.41 -19.92 2.41
C ASP A 155 12.89 -19.99 1.99
N LEU A 156 13.50 -21.18 1.98
CA LEU A 156 14.90 -21.38 1.59
C LEU A 156 15.21 -20.97 0.13
N GLY A 157 14.19 -20.83 -0.72
CA GLY A 157 14.35 -20.42 -2.12
C GLY A 157 14.61 -18.92 -2.32
N THR A 158 14.21 -18.07 -1.36
CA THR A 158 14.28 -16.60 -1.47
C THR A 158 14.76 -15.89 -0.20
N GLN A 159 14.69 -16.54 0.96
CA GLN A 159 15.09 -16.04 2.27
C GLN A 159 16.52 -16.53 2.57
N PHE A 160 17.52 -15.66 2.38
CA PHE A 160 18.94 -15.99 2.46
C PHE A 160 19.59 -15.82 3.84
N PHE A 161 18.80 -15.51 4.88
CA PHE A 161 19.24 -15.46 6.28
C PHE A 161 18.92 -16.74 7.07
N VAL A 162 18.10 -17.65 6.52
CA VAL A 162 17.74 -18.92 7.15
C VAL A 162 18.35 -20.10 6.39
N SER A 163 18.44 -21.25 7.08
CA SER A 163 19.00 -22.50 6.58
C SER A 163 18.09 -23.68 6.90
N GLU A 164 18.32 -24.84 6.29
CA GLU A 164 17.58 -26.09 6.56
C GLU A 164 17.53 -26.44 8.05
N ALA A 165 18.57 -26.12 8.81
CA ALA A 165 18.65 -26.36 10.26
C ALA A 165 17.68 -25.50 11.10
N GLN A 166 17.05 -24.49 10.49
CA GLN A 166 16.10 -23.57 11.14
C GLN A 166 14.65 -23.82 10.74
N ILE A 167 14.36 -24.82 9.89
CA ILE A 167 12.98 -25.23 9.57
C ILE A 167 12.20 -25.51 10.86
N GLY A 168 10.99 -24.95 10.96
CA GLY A 168 10.13 -25.04 12.14
C GLY A 168 10.44 -24.03 13.26
N GLN A 169 11.52 -23.25 13.18
CA GLN A 169 11.75 -22.09 14.04
C GLN A 169 10.96 -20.88 13.53
N ASN A 170 10.63 -19.92 14.39
CA ASN A 170 9.96 -18.67 13.98
C ASN A 170 10.86 -17.85 13.02
N ARG A 171 10.30 -17.34 11.91
CA ARG A 171 11.07 -16.65 10.84
C ARG A 171 11.81 -15.41 11.32
N ALA A 172 11.16 -14.56 12.13
CA ALA A 172 11.77 -13.35 12.67
C ALA A 172 12.97 -13.70 13.57
N GLN A 173 12.77 -14.62 14.50
CA GLN A 173 13.81 -15.08 15.44
C GLN A 173 14.98 -15.78 14.72
N ALA A 174 14.70 -16.63 13.72
CA ALA A 174 15.73 -17.34 12.96
C ALA A 174 16.65 -16.39 12.17
N THR A 175 16.10 -15.27 11.69
CA THR A 175 16.82 -14.25 10.89
C THR A 175 17.78 -13.40 11.73
N LEU A 176 17.43 -13.12 12.98
CA LEU A 176 18.06 -12.08 13.83
C LEU A 176 19.59 -12.13 13.82
N ALA A 177 20.17 -13.32 13.98
CA ALA A 177 21.62 -13.50 14.11
C ALA A 177 22.39 -13.16 12.81
N GLU A 178 21.86 -13.49 11.63
CA GLU A 178 22.52 -13.17 10.36
C GLU A 178 22.31 -11.71 9.97
N LEU A 179 21.12 -11.17 10.22
CA LEU A 179 20.83 -9.76 9.93
C LEU A 179 21.67 -8.81 10.79
N GLN A 180 21.84 -9.11 12.08
CA GLN A 180 22.69 -8.31 12.98
C GLN A 180 24.17 -8.27 12.55
N LYS A 181 24.67 -9.34 11.90
CA LYS A 181 26.05 -9.36 11.37
C LYS A 181 26.27 -8.38 10.22
N LEU A 182 25.22 -8.03 9.46
CA LEU A 182 25.35 -7.05 8.36
C LEU A 182 25.71 -5.67 8.88
N ASN A 183 25.16 -5.27 10.04
CA ASN A 183 25.48 -4.01 10.67
C ASN A 183 25.27 -4.06 12.20
N PRO A 184 26.34 -4.25 12.99
CA PRO A 184 26.28 -4.26 14.45
C PRO A 184 25.84 -2.94 15.12
N ARG A 185 25.56 -1.88 14.33
CA ARG A 185 25.13 -0.57 14.82
C ARG A 185 23.63 -0.31 14.68
N VAL A 186 22.91 -1.21 14.01
CA VAL A 186 21.44 -1.18 13.92
C VAL A 186 20.89 -2.06 15.03
N GLU A 187 19.96 -1.56 15.82
CA GLU A 187 19.27 -2.36 16.82
C GLU A 187 18.18 -3.19 16.11
N VAL A 188 18.29 -4.51 16.17
CA VAL A 188 17.35 -5.43 15.52
C VAL A 188 16.53 -6.16 16.60
N TYR A 189 15.20 -6.04 16.53
CA TYR A 189 14.26 -6.69 17.43
C TYR A 189 13.32 -7.63 16.67
N THR A 190 12.72 -8.59 17.39
CA THR A 190 11.81 -9.59 16.81
C THR A 190 10.53 -9.73 17.63
N ASP A 191 9.38 -9.69 16.98
CA ASP A 191 8.06 -9.92 17.58
C ASP A 191 7.42 -11.17 16.93
N PRO A 192 7.33 -12.31 17.65
CA PRO A 192 6.85 -13.58 17.08
C PRO A 192 5.31 -13.70 17.03
N ASN A 193 4.57 -12.60 17.22
CA ASN A 193 3.11 -12.59 17.25
C ASN A 193 2.52 -12.10 15.93
N ALA A 194 1.26 -12.46 15.65
CA ALA A 194 0.60 -12.07 14.40
C ALA A 194 0.26 -10.58 14.38
N ALA A 195 0.36 -9.94 13.21
CA ALA A 195 0.08 -8.50 13.07
C ALA A 195 -1.37 -8.13 13.44
N VAL A 196 -2.31 -9.06 13.18
CA VAL A 196 -3.74 -8.90 13.50
C VAL A 196 -4.04 -8.93 15.01
N THR A 197 -3.11 -9.38 15.86
CA THR A 197 -3.27 -9.37 17.33
C THR A 197 -2.63 -8.15 18.00
N LYS A 198 -2.27 -7.11 17.23
CA LYS A 198 -1.68 -5.88 17.74
C LYS A 198 -2.74 -4.78 17.84
N ASP A 199 -2.83 -4.17 19.02
CA ASP A 199 -3.66 -2.99 19.24
C ASP A 199 -3.13 -1.80 18.41
N PRO A 200 -3.97 -0.84 17.98
CA PRO A 200 -3.54 0.31 17.18
C PRO A 200 -2.35 1.08 17.80
N GLU A 201 -2.31 1.18 19.13
CA GLU A 201 -1.25 1.79 19.93
C GLU A 201 0.13 1.18 19.68
N TYR A 202 0.22 -0.07 19.22
CA TYR A 202 1.49 -0.72 18.88
C TYR A 202 2.22 0.04 17.77
N PHE A 203 1.48 0.49 16.75
CA PHE A 203 2.03 1.13 15.55
C PHE A 203 2.54 2.55 15.81
N GLN A 204 2.14 3.19 16.92
CA GLN A 204 2.59 4.54 17.27
C GLN A 204 4.10 4.63 17.54
N ASN A 205 4.76 3.50 17.84
CA ASN A 205 6.16 3.44 18.22
C ASN A 205 7.14 3.55 17.03
N PHE A 206 6.64 3.37 15.80
CA PHE A 206 7.46 3.27 14.59
C PHE A 206 7.23 4.47 13.68
N ASP A 207 8.28 5.04 13.10
CA ASP A 207 8.17 6.16 12.17
C ASP A 207 7.60 5.72 10.82
N ILE A 208 7.91 4.48 10.44
CA ILE A 208 7.48 3.80 9.22
C ILE A 208 7.12 2.35 9.54
N THR A 209 5.94 1.90 9.11
CA THR A 209 5.52 0.49 9.12
C THR A 209 5.48 -0.03 7.69
N ILE A 210 6.13 -1.17 7.44
CA ILE A 210 6.19 -1.85 6.15
C ILE A 210 5.51 -3.22 6.31
N ALA A 211 4.40 -3.44 5.60
CA ALA A 211 3.64 -4.68 5.66
C ALA A 211 3.82 -5.51 4.38
N THR A 212 4.26 -6.77 4.53
CA THR A 212 4.43 -7.69 3.40
C THR A 212 3.50 -8.90 3.49
N GLY A 213 2.96 -9.35 2.36
CA GLY A 213 2.20 -10.61 2.25
C GLY A 213 0.86 -10.67 3.02
N LEU A 214 0.31 -9.53 3.46
CA LEU A 214 -0.94 -9.49 4.24
C LEU A 214 -2.17 -9.24 3.35
N ILE A 215 -3.32 -9.75 3.78
CA ILE A 215 -4.61 -9.52 3.12
C ILE A 215 -5.08 -8.07 3.27
N MET A 216 -5.87 -7.58 2.31
CA MET A 216 -6.33 -6.18 2.24
C MET A 216 -7.00 -5.68 3.52
N ASP A 217 -7.79 -6.50 4.21
CA ASP A 217 -8.46 -6.10 5.46
C ASP A 217 -7.44 -5.78 6.57
N VAL A 218 -6.39 -6.61 6.71
CA VAL A 218 -5.31 -6.40 7.68
C VAL A 218 -4.43 -5.23 7.28
N LEU A 219 -4.08 -5.11 5.98
CA LEU A 219 -3.36 -3.94 5.45
C LEU A 219 -4.14 -2.64 5.73
N GLY A 220 -5.45 -2.63 5.52
CA GLY A 220 -6.34 -1.51 5.80
C GLY A 220 -6.38 -1.15 7.29
N THR A 221 -6.50 -2.14 8.18
CA THR A 221 -6.47 -1.92 9.64
C THR A 221 -5.13 -1.33 10.09
N ILE A 222 -4.00 -1.90 9.67
CA ILE A 222 -2.67 -1.41 10.04
C ILE A 222 -2.45 -0.01 9.47
N ASN A 223 -2.79 0.22 8.20
CA ASN A 223 -2.66 1.52 7.57
C ASN A 223 -3.46 2.60 8.31
N MET A 224 -4.72 2.32 8.67
CA MET A 224 -5.54 3.26 9.45
C MET A 224 -4.98 3.51 10.85
N ALA A 225 -4.43 2.49 11.52
CA ALA A 225 -3.74 2.67 12.80
C ALA A 225 -2.49 3.55 12.65
N CYS A 226 -1.65 3.31 11.64
CA CYS A 226 -0.52 4.18 11.32
C CYS A 226 -0.98 5.62 11.07
N ARG A 227 -2.04 5.84 10.28
CA ARG A 227 -2.63 7.17 10.07
C ARG A 227 -3.02 7.81 11.41
N MET A 228 -3.76 7.13 12.28
CA MET A 228 -4.21 7.68 13.58
C MET A 228 -3.07 8.26 14.44
N TYR A 229 -1.87 7.66 14.40
CA TYR A 229 -0.69 8.15 15.15
C TYR A 229 0.30 8.97 14.30
N GLY A 230 -0.06 9.35 13.07
CA GLY A 230 0.80 10.17 12.20
C GLY A 230 2.03 9.42 11.66
N ARG A 231 1.95 8.09 11.58
CA ARG A 231 3.04 7.20 11.15
C ARG A 231 2.87 6.81 9.68
N LYS A 232 3.98 6.69 8.96
CA LYS A 232 3.96 6.36 7.53
C LYS A 232 3.80 4.86 7.33
N PHE A 233 3.17 4.47 6.23
CA PHE A 233 2.84 3.08 5.95
C PHE A 233 3.25 2.67 4.53
N TYR A 234 3.74 1.45 4.39
CA TYR A 234 3.96 0.77 3.12
C TYR A 234 3.27 -0.59 3.14
N ALA A 235 2.75 -1.02 2.00
CA ALA A 235 2.33 -2.39 1.74
C ALA A 235 3.04 -2.92 0.50
N ALA A 236 3.49 -4.18 0.50
CA ALA A 236 4.08 -4.80 -0.68
C ALA A 236 3.84 -6.30 -0.71
N ASP A 237 3.83 -6.89 -1.91
CA ASP A 237 3.75 -8.34 -2.05
C ASP A 237 4.33 -8.81 -3.39
N THR A 238 4.69 -10.10 -3.46
CA THR A 238 5.14 -10.76 -4.69
C THR A 238 4.35 -12.03 -4.96
N HIS A 239 3.98 -12.21 -6.22
CA HIS A 239 3.33 -13.40 -6.74
C HIS A 239 4.08 -13.81 -8.00
N GLY A 240 5.12 -14.61 -7.80
CA GLY A 240 6.03 -15.12 -8.82
C GLY A 240 6.65 -13.99 -9.65
N MET A 241 6.30 -13.91 -10.93
CA MET A 241 6.76 -12.86 -11.85
C MET A 241 6.12 -11.49 -11.60
N TYR A 242 5.11 -11.38 -10.74
CA TYR A 242 4.38 -10.14 -10.46
C TYR A 242 4.63 -9.64 -9.05
N GLY A 243 4.41 -8.35 -8.81
CA GLY A 243 4.34 -7.80 -7.47
C GLY A 243 3.92 -6.34 -7.44
N TYR A 244 3.78 -5.80 -6.23
CA TYR A 244 3.44 -4.39 -6.03
C TYR A 244 4.15 -3.79 -4.82
N ILE A 245 4.25 -2.46 -4.85
CA ILE A 245 4.50 -1.62 -3.68
C ILE A 245 3.37 -0.59 -3.65
N PHE A 246 2.83 -0.34 -2.47
CA PHE A 246 1.92 0.73 -2.14
C PHE A 246 2.49 1.54 -0.98
N ASP A 247 2.32 2.86 -1.00
CA ASP A 247 2.73 3.73 0.10
C ASP A 247 1.64 4.73 0.50
N ASP A 248 1.65 5.04 1.79
CA ASP A 248 0.81 6.05 2.41
C ASP A 248 1.62 6.84 3.45
N LEU A 249 2.09 8.00 3.03
CA LEU A 249 2.89 8.90 3.85
C LEU A 249 2.04 9.98 4.56
N ILE A 250 0.70 9.86 4.50
CA ILE A 250 -0.29 10.83 4.99
C ILE A 250 -0.17 12.19 4.28
N ILE A 251 0.73 13.04 4.75
CA ILE A 251 1.20 14.28 4.12
C ILE A 251 2.71 14.28 4.31
N HIS A 252 3.45 14.33 3.20
CA HIS A 252 4.90 14.28 3.20
C HIS A 252 5.51 15.53 2.58
N ASP A 253 6.38 16.20 3.34
CA ASP A 253 7.17 17.33 2.86
C ASP A 253 8.56 16.84 2.44
N PHE A 254 8.98 17.19 1.22
CA PHE A 254 10.30 16.87 0.66
C PHE A 254 10.86 18.03 -0.17
N VAL A 255 12.18 18.09 -0.30
CA VAL A 255 12.88 19.18 -1.00
C VAL A 255 13.54 18.66 -2.27
N ILE A 256 13.31 19.33 -3.39
CA ILE A 256 14.02 19.10 -4.66
C ILE A 256 14.91 20.29 -4.97
N GLU A 257 16.20 20.03 -5.20
CA GLU A 257 17.13 20.99 -5.79
C GLU A 257 17.09 20.87 -7.33
N ARG A 258 16.80 21.97 -8.04
CA ARG A 258 16.84 21.99 -9.51
C ARG A 258 17.31 23.33 -10.06
N GLN A 259 17.91 23.33 -11.25
CA GLN A 259 18.21 24.59 -11.95
C GLN A 259 16.90 25.34 -12.25
N GLN A 260 16.87 26.65 -12.02
CA GLN A 260 15.71 27.50 -12.26
C GLN A 260 15.16 27.34 -13.69
N ARG A 261 13.83 27.17 -13.79
CA ARG A 261 13.10 27.04 -15.07
C ARG A 261 12.73 28.42 -15.62
N ASN A 262 12.50 28.50 -16.94
CA ASN A 262 12.04 29.72 -17.62
C ASN A 262 10.71 30.26 -17.06
N LYS A 263 9.84 29.39 -16.54
CA LYS A 263 8.69 29.76 -15.73
C LYS A 263 9.10 29.58 -14.26
N PRO A 264 9.19 30.64 -13.44
CA PRO A 264 9.59 30.52 -12.03
C PRO A 264 8.52 29.76 -11.24
N THR A 265 8.98 28.90 -10.34
CA THR A 265 8.11 28.15 -9.42
C THR A 265 7.59 29.11 -8.33
N LYS A 266 6.30 29.04 -7.97
CA LYS A 266 5.71 29.87 -6.90
C LYS A 266 5.13 29.03 -5.77
N VAL A 267 5.16 29.58 -4.56
CA VAL A 267 4.44 29.03 -3.41
C VAL A 267 2.93 29.03 -3.72
N GLY A 268 2.27 27.90 -3.47
CA GLY A 268 0.88 27.65 -3.83
C GLY A 268 0.67 27.08 -5.24
N ASP A 269 1.71 26.90 -6.06
CA ASP A 269 1.59 26.20 -7.34
C ASP A 269 1.31 24.71 -7.12
N MET A 270 0.18 24.22 -7.64
CA MET A 270 -0.15 22.80 -7.71
C MET A 270 0.55 22.16 -8.93
N GLU A 271 1.50 21.25 -8.72
CA GLU A 271 2.11 20.46 -9.81
C GLU A 271 1.26 19.23 -10.18
N THR A 272 0.52 18.67 -9.23
CA THR A 272 -0.47 17.59 -9.42
C THR A 272 -1.71 17.87 -8.55
N SER A 273 -2.72 17.00 -8.58
CA SER A 273 -3.84 17.05 -7.61
C SER A 273 -3.42 16.71 -6.17
N THR A 274 -2.21 16.16 -5.97
CA THR A 274 -1.68 15.70 -4.68
C THR A 274 -0.46 16.47 -4.20
N LYS A 275 0.20 17.24 -5.07
CA LYS A 275 1.50 17.87 -4.80
C LYS A 275 1.44 19.39 -5.00
N CYS A 276 1.68 20.13 -3.91
CA CYS A 276 1.79 21.58 -3.89
C CYS A 276 3.22 22.05 -3.57
N VAL A 277 3.58 23.25 -4.03
CA VAL A 277 4.80 23.96 -3.63
C VAL A 277 4.54 24.79 -2.37
N THR A 278 5.26 24.50 -1.28
CA THR A 278 5.11 25.21 0.01
C THR A 278 6.22 26.23 0.27
N ALA A 279 7.43 26.02 -0.26
CA ALA A 279 8.52 27.00 -0.21
C ALA A 279 9.39 26.95 -1.47
N VAL A 280 9.98 28.10 -1.82
CA VAL A 280 10.96 28.23 -2.91
C VAL A 280 12.08 29.14 -2.44
N GLU A 281 13.29 28.60 -2.34
CA GLU A 281 14.52 29.35 -2.05
C GLU A 281 15.43 29.33 -3.28
N SER A 282 16.21 30.39 -3.49
CA SER A 282 17.10 30.50 -4.66
C SER A 282 18.55 30.75 -4.24
N LYS A 283 19.44 29.86 -4.67
CA LYS A 283 20.89 29.93 -4.43
C LYS A 283 21.61 30.15 -5.75
N LYS A 284 22.58 31.08 -5.80
CA LYS A 284 23.44 31.27 -6.97
C LYS A 284 24.70 30.43 -6.82
N GLU A 285 24.95 29.54 -7.77
CA GLU A 285 26.07 28.60 -7.74
C GLU A 285 26.63 28.42 -9.15
N ASN A 286 27.94 28.66 -9.31
CA ASN A 286 28.66 28.57 -10.60
C ASN A 286 27.92 29.27 -11.76
N GLU A 287 27.59 30.56 -11.54
CA GLU A 287 26.82 31.46 -12.43
C GLU A 287 25.36 31.07 -12.70
N LYS A 288 24.93 29.85 -12.35
CA LYS A 288 23.54 29.40 -12.45
C LYS A 288 22.73 29.76 -11.20
N ILE A 289 21.41 29.83 -11.36
CA ILE A 289 20.46 29.94 -10.25
C ILE A 289 19.85 28.56 -10.03
N MET A 290 20.03 28.02 -8.83
CA MET A 290 19.42 26.79 -8.34
C MET A 290 18.22 27.16 -7.46
N GLU A 291 17.08 26.52 -7.70
CA GLU A 291 15.89 26.60 -6.86
C GLU A 291 15.88 25.37 -5.92
N MET A 292 15.83 25.62 -4.61
CA MET A 292 15.45 24.63 -3.61
C MET A 292 13.95 24.76 -3.42
N ILE A 293 13.19 23.73 -3.80
CA ILE A 293 11.73 23.77 -3.77
C ILE A 293 11.25 22.75 -2.77
N THR A 294 10.56 23.22 -1.73
CA THR A 294 9.84 22.35 -0.80
C THR A 294 8.47 22.05 -1.39
N TYR A 295 8.21 20.76 -1.58
CA TYR A 295 6.91 20.23 -1.95
C TYR A 295 6.23 19.63 -0.74
N GLN A 296 4.91 19.74 -0.71
CA GLN A 296 4.04 18.97 0.17
C GLN A 296 3.17 18.06 -0.70
N GLU A 297 3.18 16.76 -0.40
CA GLU A 297 2.43 15.76 -1.15
C GLU A 297 1.50 14.94 -0.23
N THR A 298 0.23 14.81 -0.61
CA THR A 298 -0.82 14.13 0.16
C THR A 298 -1.09 12.71 -0.37
N TYR A 299 -1.33 11.78 0.55
CA TYR A 299 -1.53 10.36 0.29
C TYR A 299 -2.90 9.87 0.77
N SER A 300 -3.39 8.79 0.16
CA SER A 300 -4.69 8.17 0.47
C SER A 300 -4.50 6.83 1.18
N PRO A 301 -5.40 6.44 2.11
CA PRO A 301 -5.36 5.11 2.73
C PRO A 301 -5.51 4.00 1.68
N ILE A 302 -4.89 2.83 1.91
CA ILE A 302 -4.91 1.71 0.96
C ILE A 302 -6.33 1.28 0.55
N PRO A 303 -7.36 1.23 1.42
CA PRO A 303 -8.71 0.83 0.98
C PRO A 303 -9.35 1.86 0.06
N LEU A 304 -9.11 3.17 0.30
CA LEU A 304 -9.60 4.25 -0.56
C LEU A 304 -8.86 4.28 -1.89
N ALA A 305 -7.54 4.09 -1.91
CA ALA A 305 -6.75 3.98 -3.13
C ALA A 305 -7.15 2.75 -3.96
N ASN A 306 -7.42 1.61 -3.30
CA ASN A 306 -7.86 0.37 -3.94
C ASN A 306 -9.23 0.48 -4.63
N LEU A 307 -10.14 1.31 -4.11
CA LEU A 307 -11.45 1.58 -4.73
C LEU A 307 -11.44 2.76 -5.72
N SER A 308 -10.35 3.53 -5.77
CA SER A 308 -10.28 4.77 -6.55
C SER A 308 -10.01 4.52 -8.05
N PRO A 309 -10.46 5.44 -8.93
CA PRO A 309 -10.25 5.32 -10.38
C PRO A 309 -8.81 5.65 -10.79
N LEU A 310 -8.43 5.26 -12.01
CA LEU A 310 -7.14 5.64 -12.59
C LEU A 310 -6.99 7.17 -12.72
N PRO A 311 -5.76 7.71 -12.55
CA PRO A 311 -5.51 9.14 -12.69
C PRO A 311 -5.90 9.65 -14.08
N ALA A 312 -6.37 10.91 -14.15
CA ALA A 312 -6.96 11.50 -15.35
C ALA A 312 -6.07 11.34 -16.61
N ARG A 313 -4.75 11.52 -16.46
CA ARG A 313 -3.76 11.32 -17.55
C ARG A 313 -3.85 9.95 -18.24
N VAL A 314 -4.23 8.91 -17.49
CA VAL A 314 -4.40 7.54 -17.99
C VAL A 314 -5.82 7.33 -18.51
N ARG A 315 -6.83 7.83 -17.78
CA ARG A 315 -8.27 7.64 -18.10
C ARG A 315 -8.71 8.34 -19.39
N ASN A 316 -8.14 9.51 -19.70
CA ASN A 316 -8.68 10.43 -20.72
C ASN A 316 -8.63 9.92 -22.17
N THR A 317 -7.72 8.99 -22.53
CA THR A 317 -7.64 8.46 -23.90
C THR A 317 -7.78 6.94 -23.93
N ARG A 318 -8.29 6.37 -25.04
CA ARG A 318 -8.28 4.91 -25.21
C ARG A 318 -6.84 4.38 -25.26
N ARG A 319 -5.93 5.09 -25.95
CA ARG A 319 -4.52 4.69 -26.16
C ARG A 319 -3.71 4.62 -24.87
N SER A 320 -4.00 5.46 -23.88
CA SER A 320 -3.37 5.39 -22.56
C SER A 320 -3.94 4.22 -21.74
N ARG A 321 -5.25 4.00 -21.77
CA ARG A 321 -5.89 2.86 -21.10
C ARG A 321 -5.45 1.50 -21.66
N THR A 322 -5.24 1.37 -22.97
CA THR A 322 -4.72 0.13 -23.59
C THR A 322 -3.27 -0.20 -23.19
N LYS A 323 -2.56 0.70 -22.51
CA LYS A 323 -1.19 0.48 -21.99
C LYS A 323 -1.15 0.16 -20.50
N VAL A 324 -2.29 0.14 -19.81
CA VAL A 324 -2.34 -0.22 -18.40
C VAL A 324 -2.22 -1.74 -18.30
N THR A 325 -1.22 -2.24 -17.58
CA THR A 325 -1.09 -3.69 -17.32
C THR A 325 -2.38 -4.22 -16.67
N PRO A 326 -2.90 -5.39 -17.09
CA PRO A 326 -4.04 -6.01 -16.43
C PRO A 326 -3.76 -6.39 -14.97
N LEU A 327 -2.48 -6.38 -14.53
CA LEU A 327 -2.05 -6.67 -13.16
C LEU A 327 -2.85 -5.88 -12.10
N LEU A 328 -3.14 -4.59 -12.33
CA LEU A 328 -3.95 -3.81 -11.37
C LEU A 328 -5.38 -4.37 -11.21
N SER A 329 -5.97 -4.87 -12.30
CA SER A 329 -7.30 -5.49 -12.27
C SER A 329 -7.25 -6.82 -11.52
N CYS A 330 -6.18 -7.60 -11.73
CA CYS A 330 -5.98 -8.90 -11.10
C CYS A 330 -5.66 -8.78 -9.59
N LEU A 331 -4.85 -7.80 -9.17
CA LEU A 331 -4.58 -7.53 -7.75
C LEU A 331 -5.84 -7.06 -7.03
N ARG A 332 -6.60 -6.12 -7.60
CA ARG A 332 -7.91 -5.71 -7.04
C ARG A 332 -8.88 -6.89 -6.92
N ALA A 333 -8.90 -7.78 -7.90
CA ALA A 333 -9.73 -8.98 -7.86
C ALA A 333 -9.24 -10.03 -6.85
N LEU A 334 -7.92 -10.11 -6.60
CA LEU A 334 -7.33 -10.96 -5.58
C LEU A 334 -7.72 -10.50 -4.18
N PHE A 335 -7.66 -9.19 -3.92
CA PHE A 335 -8.10 -8.61 -2.65
C PHE A 335 -9.58 -8.89 -2.38
N ASP A 336 -10.46 -8.65 -3.37
CA ASP A 336 -11.89 -8.99 -3.28
C ASP A 336 -12.13 -10.51 -3.09
N PHE A 337 -11.32 -11.36 -3.74
CA PHE A 337 -11.41 -12.81 -3.59
C PHE A 337 -11.01 -13.25 -2.17
N GLN A 338 -9.90 -12.73 -1.65
CA GLN A 338 -9.43 -13.01 -0.29
C GLN A 338 -10.47 -12.58 0.75
N GLY A 339 -11.06 -11.38 0.62
CA GLY A 339 -12.13 -10.92 1.49
C GLY A 339 -13.38 -11.83 1.47
N GLN A 340 -13.76 -12.35 0.29
CA GLN A 340 -14.88 -13.28 0.16
C GLN A 340 -14.58 -14.71 0.64
N MET A 341 -13.33 -15.14 0.58
CA MET A 341 -12.92 -16.54 0.82
C MET A 341 -12.10 -16.75 2.10
N GLY A 342 -12.13 -15.80 3.03
CA GLY A 342 -11.47 -15.93 4.34
C GLY A 342 -9.95 -15.85 4.27
N GLY A 343 -9.41 -14.97 3.43
CA GLY A 343 -7.98 -14.69 3.26
C GLY A 343 -7.23 -15.61 2.30
N ARG A 344 -7.80 -16.76 1.91
CA ARG A 344 -7.11 -17.73 1.05
C ARG A 344 -6.93 -17.23 -0.39
N LEU A 345 -5.89 -17.74 -1.04
CA LEU A 345 -5.66 -17.56 -2.47
C LEU A 345 -6.64 -18.41 -3.33
N PRO A 346 -6.93 -18.00 -4.58
CA PRO A 346 -7.58 -18.84 -5.59
C PRO A 346 -6.81 -20.13 -5.87
N GLY A 347 -7.49 -21.28 -5.79
CA GLY A 347 -6.94 -22.56 -6.21
C GLY A 347 -7.22 -22.87 -7.68
N HIS A 348 -6.63 -23.96 -8.19
CA HIS A 348 -6.83 -24.39 -9.58
C HIS A 348 -8.18 -25.12 -9.84
N ASN A 349 -9.12 -25.08 -8.90
CA ASN A 349 -10.44 -25.69 -9.07
C ASN A 349 -11.37 -24.79 -9.90
N ARG A 350 -12.35 -25.38 -10.59
CA ARG A 350 -13.23 -24.65 -11.52
C ARG A 350 -13.99 -23.49 -10.86
N ALA A 351 -14.44 -23.64 -9.61
CA ALA A 351 -15.23 -22.62 -8.93
C ALA A 351 -14.40 -21.35 -8.64
N ASP A 352 -13.17 -21.53 -8.18
CA ASP A 352 -12.23 -20.42 -7.91
C ASP A 352 -11.84 -19.71 -9.20
N LEU A 353 -11.51 -20.45 -10.26
CA LEU A 353 -11.16 -19.89 -11.55
C LEU A 353 -12.33 -19.07 -12.15
N GLU A 354 -13.57 -19.55 -12.00
CA GLU A 354 -14.78 -18.87 -12.47
C GLU A 354 -15.12 -17.64 -11.62
N LEU A 355 -14.95 -17.70 -10.30
CA LEU A 355 -15.12 -16.56 -9.40
C LEU A 355 -14.06 -15.48 -9.65
N PHE A 356 -12.78 -15.85 -9.66
CA PHE A 356 -11.68 -14.91 -9.90
C PHE A 356 -11.79 -14.26 -11.28
N THR A 357 -12.14 -15.02 -12.34
CA THR A 357 -12.35 -14.44 -13.67
C THR A 357 -13.47 -13.40 -13.68
N ARG A 358 -14.58 -13.64 -12.96
CA ARG A 358 -15.66 -12.65 -12.83
C ARG A 358 -15.19 -11.40 -12.09
N LEU A 359 -14.50 -11.55 -10.96
CA LEU A 359 -13.95 -10.42 -10.19
C LEU A 359 -12.95 -9.61 -11.01
N ALA A 360 -12.02 -10.27 -11.73
CA ALA A 360 -11.05 -9.59 -12.59
C ALA A 360 -11.71 -8.78 -13.70
N ASN A 361 -12.74 -9.33 -14.36
CA ASN A 361 -13.52 -8.58 -15.35
C ASN A 361 -14.27 -7.39 -14.73
N GLN A 362 -14.86 -7.56 -13.54
CA GLN A 362 -15.51 -6.48 -12.81
C GLN A 362 -14.53 -5.35 -12.49
N LYS A 363 -13.36 -5.65 -11.91
CA LYS A 363 -12.34 -4.64 -11.58
C LYS A 363 -11.77 -3.96 -12.82
N HIS A 364 -11.66 -4.67 -13.92
CA HIS A 364 -11.24 -4.10 -15.20
C HIS A 364 -12.25 -3.07 -15.73
N LEU A 365 -13.55 -3.35 -15.59
CA LEU A 365 -14.64 -2.42 -15.92
C LEU A 365 -14.71 -1.23 -14.96
N GLU A 366 -14.52 -1.44 -13.65
CA GLU A 366 -14.43 -0.36 -12.65
C GLU A 366 -13.28 0.61 -12.96
N LEU A 367 -12.12 0.09 -13.38
CA LEU A 367 -10.98 0.88 -13.88
C LEU A 367 -11.23 1.53 -15.25
N SER A 368 -12.39 1.29 -15.87
CA SER A 368 -12.77 1.75 -17.22
C SER A 368 -11.81 1.27 -18.33
N LEU A 369 -11.15 0.13 -18.15
CA LEU A 369 -10.20 -0.42 -19.11
C LEU A 369 -10.90 -1.20 -20.25
N PRO A 370 -10.31 -1.27 -21.45
CA PRO A 370 -10.92 -1.99 -22.58
C PRO A 370 -10.80 -3.49 -22.38
N LEU A 371 -11.93 -4.22 -22.32
CA LEU A 371 -11.99 -5.66 -22.04
C LEU A 371 -11.03 -6.51 -22.89
N GLU A 372 -10.66 -6.08 -24.09
CA GLU A 372 -9.70 -6.79 -24.93
C GLU A 372 -8.26 -6.85 -24.36
N THR A 373 -7.90 -6.02 -23.37
CA THR A 373 -6.57 -6.07 -22.74
C THR A 373 -6.49 -7.06 -21.57
N LEU A 374 -7.62 -7.45 -20.96
CA LEU A 374 -7.67 -8.55 -19.98
C LEU A 374 -7.68 -9.90 -20.69
N ARG A 375 -6.51 -10.29 -21.21
CA ARG A 375 -6.34 -11.54 -21.99
C ARG A 375 -6.35 -12.78 -21.08
N SER A 376 -6.81 -13.90 -21.61
CA SER A 376 -6.96 -15.16 -20.86
C SER A 376 -5.65 -15.91 -20.60
N ASP A 377 -4.60 -15.62 -21.37
CA ASP A 377 -3.23 -16.05 -21.09
C ASP A 377 -2.66 -15.32 -19.87
N PHE A 378 -2.82 -13.99 -19.79
CA PHE A 378 -2.43 -13.19 -18.63
C PHE A 378 -3.13 -13.65 -17.35
N LEU A 379 -4.45 -13.86 -17.38
CA LEU A 379 -5.20 -14.37 -16.23
C LEU A 379 -4.67 -15.72 -15.74
N ARG A 380 -4.32 -16.63 -16.68
CA ARG A 380 -3.74 -17.93 -16.34
C ARG A 380 -2.34 -17.79 -15.73
N ALA A 381 -1.47 -16.97 -16.32
CA ALA A 381 -0.13 -16.72 -15.83
C ALA A 381 -0.16 -16.13 -14.41
N PHE A 382 -0.98 -15.09 -14.17
CA PHE A 382 -1.19 -14.51 -12.85
C PHE A 382 -1.62 -15.56 -11.82
N LEU A 383 -2.65 -16.35 -12.12
CA LEU A 383 -3.15 -17.41 -11.23
C LEU A 383 -2.15 -18.55 -10.97
N GLN A 384 -1.23 -18.81 -11.89
CA GLN A 384 -0.16 -19.81 -11.72
C GLN A 384 1.01 -19.29 -10.85
N ASN A 385 1.14 -17.97 -10.71
CA ASN A 385 2.22 -17.34 -9.94
C ASN A 385 1.81 -16.96 -8.50
N LEU A 386 0.53 -17.09 -8.12
CA LEU A 386 0.05 -16.69 -6.80
C LEU A 386 0.75 -17.44 -5.64
N GLY A 387 1.13 -16.70 -4.60
CA GLY A 387 1.80 -17.22 -3.41
C GLY A 387 3.28 -17.59 -3.57
N SER A 388 3.76 -17.72 -4.81
CA SER A 388 5.17 -17.98 -5.12
C SER A 388 6.03 -16.72 -4.95
N GLU A 389 7.29 -16.90 -4.57
CA GLU A 389 8.30 -15.84 -4.63
C GLU A 389 9.41 -16.21 -5.63
N ILE A 390 9.95 -15.23 -6.35
CA ILE A 390 11.05 -15.42 -7.30
C ILE A 390 12.18 -14.45 -6.93
N SER A 391 13.38 -14.97 -6.68
CA SER A 391 14.54 -14.21 -6.14
C SER A 391 14.81 -12.87 -6.87
N PRO A 392 14.92 -12.81 -8.22
CA PRO A 392 15.01 -11.54 -8.94
C PRO A 392 13.89 -10.53 -8.69
N VAL A 393 12.66 -10.99 -8.46
CA VAL A 393 11.48 -10.12 -8.28
C VAL A 393 11.44 -9.55 -6.86
N VAL A 394 11.70 -10.38 -5.85
CA VAL A 394 11.83 -9.91 -4.45
C VAL A 394 13.04 -8.97 -4.29
N ALA A 395 14.14 -9.21 -5.00
CA ALA A 395 15.31 -8.32 -4.99
C ALA A 395 15.01 -6.96 -5.65
N PHE A 396 14.29 -6.95 -6.78
CA PHE A 396 13.87 -5.70 -7.42
C PHE A 396 12.93 -4.88 -6.51
N LEU A 397 11.86 -5.50 -6.01
CA LEU A 397 10.86 -4.81 -5.19
C LEU A 397 11.39 -4.43 -3.80
N GLY A 398 12.14 -5.32 -3.14
CA GLY A 398 12.74 -5.02 -1.84
C GLY A 398 13.86 -3.98 -1.91
N GLY A 399 14.60 -3.93 -3.02
CA GLY A 399 15.54 -2.84 -3.31
C GLY A 399 14.83 -1.50 -3.54
N TYR A 400 13.78 -1.48 -4.37
CA TYR A 400 13.01 -0.27 -4.66
C TYR A 400 12.33 0.29 -3.39
N LEU A 401 11.65 -0.57 -2.61
CA LEU A 401 10.96 -0.17 -1.39
C LEU A 401 11.93 0.40 -0.35
N ALA A 402 13.05 -0.29 -0.10
CA ALA A 402 14.03 0.18 0.87
C ALA A 402 14.66 1.52 0.46
N GLN A 403 14.90 1.74 -0.85
CA GLN A 403 15.39 3.03 -1.35
C GLN A 403 14.33 4.14 -1.17
N ASP A 404 13.06 3.85 -1.41
CA ASP A 404 11.98 4.83 -1.20
C ASP A 404 11.82 5.20 0.28
N VAL A 405 11.89 4.21 1.19
CA VAL A 405 11.92 4.43 2.64
C VAL A 405 13.10 5.34 3.05
N ILE A 406 14.30 5.11 2.48
CA ILE A 406 15.47 5.98 2.71
C ILE A 406 15.22 7.40 2.18
N ASN A 407 14.61 7.54 1.00
CA ASN A 407 14.27 8.84 0.41
C ASN A 407 13.26 9.63 1.27
N VAL A 408 12.23 8.94 1.80
CA VAL A 408 11.21 9.49 2.71
C VAL A 408 11.78 9.88 4.07
N LEU A 409 12.73 9.11 4.61
CA LEU A 409 13.46 9.50 5.82
C LEU A 409 14.40 10.68 5.54
N GLY A 410 15.03 10.72 4.37
CA GLY A 410 15.92 11.82 3.96
C GLY A 410 15.21 13.15 3.67
N GLN A 411 14.02 13.09 3.06
CA GLN A 411 13.24 14.22 2.53
C GLN A 411 13.93 14.97 1.38
N LYS A 412 14.71 14.26 0.54
CA LYS A 412 15.55 14.85 -0.53
C LYS A 412 15.20 14.44 -1.96
N GLU A 413 14.23 13.55 -2.14
CA GLU A 413 13.73 13.13 -3.45
C GLU A 413 12.20 13.06 -3.42
N GLN A 414 11.55 13.00 -4.58
CA GLN A 414 10.12 12.71 -4.63
C GLN A 414 9.92 11.21 -4.34
N PRO A 415 9.10 10.83 -3.34
CA PRO A 415 8.81 9.42 -3.07
C PRO A 415 7.91 8.78 -4.15
N LEU A 416 7.64 7.49 -3.95
CA LEU A 416 6.52 6.81 -4.57
C LEU A 416 5.19 7.57 -4.34
N GLN A 417 4.25 7.40 -5.26
CA GLN A 417 2.92 8.00 -5.19
C GLN A 417 1.99 7.29 -6.20
N ASN A 418 1.08 6.41 -5.78
CA ASN A 418 1.10 5.64 -4.53
C ASN A 418 1.07 4.12 -4.75
N TRP A 419 1.05 3.69 -6.02
CA TRP A 419 1.17 2.29 -6.42
C TRP A 419 2.31 2.17 -7.42
N LEU A 420 3.25 1.26 -7.16
CA LEU A 420 4.14 0.68 -8.16
C LEU A 420 3.68 -0.76 -8.42
N LEU A 421 3.49 -1.09 -9.70
CA LEU A 421 3.18 -2.46 -10.13
C LEU A 421 4.34 -2.99 -10.95
N PHE A 422 4.88 -4.14 -10.58
CA PHE A 422 5.91 -4.84 -11.34
C PHE A 422 5.30 -6.03 -12.10
N ASP A 423 5.52 -6.02 -13.40
CA ASP A 423 5.08 -7.04 -14.34
C ASP A 423 6.31 -7.67 -15.00
N GLY A 424 6.73 -8.83 -14.50
CA GLY A 424 7.96 -9.51 -14.90
C GLY A 424 7.87 -10.27 -16.22
N GLU A 425 6.68 -10.42 -16.81
CA GLU A 425 6.53 -10.94 -18.19
C GLU A 425 7.02 -9.89 -19.21
N ASP A 426 6.63 -8.63 -19.00
CA ASP A 426 7.06 -7.48 -19.82
C ASP A 426 8.32 -6.78 -19.27
N PHE A 427 8.81 -7.20 -18.09
CA PHE A 427 9.87 -6.54 -17.30
C PHE A 427 9.62 -5.04 -17.05
N THR A 428 8.36 -4.66 -16.75
CA THR A 428 7.98 -3.26 -16.52
C THR A 428 7.62 -2.98 -15.07
N ALA A 429 8.07 -1.85 -14.55
CA ALA A 429 7.58 -1.25 -13.31
C ALA A 429 6.77 0.01 -13.65
N THR A 430 5.46 0.01 -13.37
CA THR A 430 4.55 1.11 -13.71
C THR A 430 3.99 1.78 -12.45
N GLN A 431 4.21 3.08 -12.31
CA GLN A 431 3.68 3.89 -11.21
C GLN A 431 2.33 4.54 -11.54
N PHE A 432 1.38 4.39 -10.61
CA PHE A 432 0.07 5.04 -10.62
C PHE A 432 -0.15 5.81 -9.31
N SER A 433 -0.46 7.11 -9.44
CA SER A 433 -1.02 7.94 -8.38
C SER A 433 -2.54 7.73 -8.42
N ILE A 434 -3.08 6.99 -7.46
CA ILE A 434 -4.47 6.54 -7.39
C ILE A 434 -5.10 7.07 -6.09
N HIS A 435 -5.99 8.05 -6.25
CA HIS A 435 -6.61 8.80 -5.16
C HIS A 435 -8.12 8.99 -5.42
N PRO A 436 -8.93 9.16 -4.38
CA PRO A 436 -10.35 9.43 -4.53
C PRO A 436 -10.58 10.77 -5.23
N ILE A 437 -11.61 10.83 -6.08
CA ILE A 437 -11.99 12.05 -6.82
C ILE A 437 -13.18 12.76 -6.15
N ASN A 438 -13.98 12.06 -5.34
CA ASN A 438 -15.11 12.66 -4.63
C ASN A 438 -14.61 13.49 -3.43
N GLU A 439 -15.10 14.73 -3.28
CA GLU A 439 -14.75 15.62 -2.15
C GLU A 439 -14.93 14.96 -0.78
N ASP A 440 -15.97 14.16 -0.58
CA ASP A 440 -16.20 13.51 0.72
C ASP A 440 -15.15 12.44 1.02
N ALA A 441 -14.70 11.71 0.00
CA ALA A 441 -13.59 10.76 0.12
C ALA A 441 -12.22 11.47 0.18
N MET A 442 -12.10 12.68 -0.36
CA MET A 442 -10.91 13.53 -0.15
C MET A 442 -10.84 14.07 1.29
N LYS A 443 -11.99 14.45 1.90
CA LYS A 443 -12.06 14.81 3.34
C LYS A 443 -11.62 13.63 4.22
N MET A 444 -11.97 12.39 3.84
CA MET A 444 -11.53 11.16 4.54
C MET A 444 -10.02 10.88 4.43
N MET A 445 -9.25 11.59 3.59
CA MET A 445 -7.78 11.51 3.63
C MET A 445 -7.19 12.24 4.85
N ASN A 446 -7.91 13.23 5.41
CA ASN A 446 -7.43 14.10 6.48
C ASN A 446 -7.84 13.59 7.88
N THR A 447 -7.53 12.33 8.19
CA THR A 447 -7.95 11.68 9.47
C THR A 447 -7.41 12.36 10.73
N ASN A 448 -6.31 13.12 10.63
CA ASN A 448 -5.61 13.72 11.77
C ASN A 448 -5.75 15.25 11.84
N GLY A 449 -6.60 15.86 11.00
CA GLY A 449 -6.64 17.32 10.86
C GLY A 449 -5.41 17.94 10.20
N ALA A 450 -4.48 17.12 9.67
CA ALA A 450 -3.45 17.57 8.75
C ALA A 450 -4.12 17.98 7.43
N VAL A 451 -3.84 19.19 6.94
CA VAL A 451 -4.47 19.76 5.74
C VAL A 451 -3.37 20.14 4.75
N MET A 452 -3.53 19.71 3.49
CA MET A 452 -2.68 20.17 2.39
C MET A 452 -2.73 21.70 2.29
N MET A 453 -1.58 22.34 2.19
CA MET A 453 -1.49 23.77 1.85
C MET A 453 -1.45 23.97 0.32
N PRO A 454 -2.15 24.98 -0.24
CA PRO A 454 -3.14 25.83 0.42
C PRO A 454 -4.42 25.04 0.74
N GLU A 455 -5.17 25.46 1.76
CA GLU A 455 -6.49 24.87 2.07
C GLU A 455 -7.34 24.78 0.79
N VAL A 456 -8.06 23.67 0.62
CA VAL A 456 -8.84 23.35 -0.58
C VAL A 456 -10.08 24.25 -0.67
N ALA A 457 -9.86 25.50 -1.05
CA ALA A 457 -10.90 26.43 -1.46
C ALA A 457 -11.43 25.98 -2.82
N SER A 458 -12.49 25.15 -2.79
CA SER A 458 -13.38 24.75 -3.90
C SER A 458 -12.71 24.59 -5.28
N MET A 459 -12.55 23.35 -5.75
CA MET A 459 -11.94 23.02 -7.05
C MET A 459 -12.78 23.45 -8.30
N GLU A 460 -13.13 24.73 -8.40
CA GLU A 460 -13.70 25.39 -9.59
C GLU A 460 -12.63 26.16 -10.38
N ARG A 461 -11.39 25.64 -10.45
CA ARG A 461 -10.40 26.13 -11.43
C ARG A 461 -9.79 24.97 -12.18
N THR A 462 -10.19 24.86 -13.45
CA THR A 462 -9.64 23.96 -14.45
C THR A 462 -8.12 24.07 -14.50
N VAL A 463 -7.42 22.97 -14.21
CA VAL A 463 -5.99 22.85 -14.45
C VAL A 463 -5.73 23.08 -15.95
N PRO A 464 -4.90 24.07 -16.35
CA PRO A 464 -4.55 24.25 -17.75
C PRO A 464 -3.71 23.07 -18.21
N VAL A 465 -4.18 22.33 -19.21
CA VAL A 465 -3.35 21.36 -19.92
C VAL A 465 -2.32 22.15 -20.74
N ALA A 466 -1.04 21.82 -20.56
CA ALA A 466 0.10 22.30 -21.34
C ALA A 466 0.86 21.10 -21.92
#